data_AF-A0A0Q6X6Q7-F1
#
_entry.id   AF-A0A0Q6X6Q7-F1
#
_cell.length_a   1.000
_cell.length_b   1.000
_cell.length_c   1.000
_cell.angle_alpha   90.00
_cell.angle_beta   90.00
_cell.angle_gamma   90.00
#
_symmetry.space_group_name_H-M   'P 1'
#
loop_
_entity.id
_entity.type
_entity.pdbx_description
1 polymer ?
#
loop_
_entity_poly.entity_id
_entity_poly.type
_entity_poly.pdbx_seq_one_letter_code
_entity_poly.pdbx_strand_id
1 'polypeptide(L)'
;MPRARAGLKLAFPLALIAAWPVAATATPLVSNPLGACLEAKVDTWDIRLATCNASAAQDFSLTPVSTGSSIYTLKNAQANLCVSATGTSSGSFVELNTCQPTQTGQRFSVVALAGGSTAQLKLAANNLCLTAPTQLAQVGFSVATCNTGNANQAWRLAAPTPAPTPAPTPAPTPAPTPAPTPAPTPAPTPAPTPAPAPVETSFTVSTAEIANPERGMYTWAADNLLLWTQADADAQFQAGYRVVYAAVRLDAYANTTLPASLLTQLTNGFAIARRAGLKLVPRFLYNYPANETEYQNVKDAPLTRVLGHIDQLKPVLTANADVIAYLQAGFVGAWGEWHTSSNNLTAASPRTQIRDALLNALPTDRFLQLRYPPYLMQWASQVPSWRDGSAASRIGVHNDCFLASATDVGTYSEDAATRQNERNYTASLSRVAPFGAETCNPADEEGAVPRSSCTDILAEGKQFGLTYLNNDYYRDLFHTKWEQQGCMAEVKRSMGYRFELSTLRHSAAVTAGQSGDLLLTVRNSGWARAFNPRALHLLLKHKTTSAVVRIALTAVDPRGWLPNSTSTVSAGFTVPAGTPTGAYDVLLALPDGSASLSADVRYSVRPANADNTAKAQAWDAALGAFRAGTTLTVR
;
A
#
# COMPACT_ATOMS: atom_id res chain seq x y z
N MET A 1 -56.75 -33.64 -40.00
CA MET A 1 -55.71 -34.13 -40.92
C MET A 1 -55.30 -33.02 -41.87
N PRO A 2 -54.02 -32.99 -42.27
CA PRO A 2 -53.31 -31.85 -42.87
C PRO A 2 -52.93 -32.10 -44.35
N ARG A 3 -52.29 -31.12 -45.01
CA ARG A 3 -51.14 -31.28 -45.95
C ARG A 3 -50.71 -29.89 -46.45
N ALA A 4 -49.51 -29.39 -46.10
CA ALA A 4 -48.16 -29.73 -46.60
C ALA A 4 -47.86 -29.05 -47.96
N ARG A 5 -46.72 -28.39 -48.16
CA ARG A 5 -45.34 -28.94 -48.26
C ARG A 5 -44.29 -27.82 -48.05
N ALA A 6 -43.25 -27.99 -47.22
CA ALA A 6 -41.95 -28.67 -47.42
C ALA A 6 -40.94 -27.82 -48.23
N GLY A 7 -39.63 -27.71 -47.96
CA GLY A 7 -38.70 -28.28 -46.97
C GLY A 7 -37.48 -27.31 -46.89
N LEU A 8 -36.54 -27.44 -45.95
CA LEU A 8 -35.36 -28.28 -46.15
C LEU A 8 -34.66 -28.43 -44.78
N LYS A 9 -34.59 -29.66 -44.26
CA LYS A 9 -33.67 -30.03 -43.18
C LYS A 9 -32.32 -30.29 -43.84
N LEU A 10 -31.38 -29.36 -43.70
CA LEU A 10 -29.97 -29.71 -43.87
C LEU A 10 -29.48 -30.30 -42.55
N ALA A 11 -29.29 -31.62 -42.59
CA ALA A 11 -28.37 -32.30 -41.70
C ALA A 11 -27.00 -31.65 -41.88
N PHE A 12 -26.54 -30.91 -40.87
CA PHE A 12 -25.11 -30.72 -40.73
C PHE A 12 -24.55 -32.04 -40.20
N PRO A 13 -23.41 -32.51 -40.75
CA PRO A 13 -22.77 -33.72 -40.25
C PRO A 13 -22.48 -33.51 -38.76
N LEU A 14 -22.45 -34.61 -37.99
CA LEU A 14 -21.57 -34.65 -36.82
C LEU A 14 -20.16 -34.33 -37.35
N ALA A 15 -19.82 -33.05 -37.44
CA ALA A 15 -18.44 -32.64 -37.43
C ALA A 15 -17.94 -33.17 -36.10
N LEU A 16 -17.06 -34.18 -36.17
CA LEU A 16 -16.27 -34.59 -35.03
C LEU A 16 -15.89 -33.32 -34.30
N ILE A 17 -16.40 -33.17 -33.07
CA ILE A 17 -15.86 -32.21 -32.11
C ILE A 17 -14.37 -32.53 -32.17
N ALA A 18 -13.56 -31.59 -32.67
CA ALA A 18 -12.12 -31.67 -32.49
C ALA A 18 -11.96 -31.66 -30.98
N ALA A 19 -11.88 -32.86 -30.40
CA ALA A 19 -11.67 -33.04 -28.98
C ALA A 19 -10.47 -32.17 -28.67
N TRP A 20 -10.58 -31.30 -27.66
CA TRP A 20 -9.40 -30.79 -26.99
C TRP A 20 -8.49 -32.00 -26.78
N PRO A 21 -7.38 -32.14 -27.53
CA PRO A 21 -6.53 -33.29 -27.33
C PRO A 21 -6.05 -33.14 -25.91
N VAL A 22 -6.43 -34.09 -25.04
CA VAL A 22 -5.85 -34.17 -23.70
C VAL A 22 -4.40 -34.53 -23.95
N ALA A 23 -3.56 -33.52 -24.13
CA ALA A 23 -2.17 -33.70 -24.48
C ALA A 23 -1.52 -34.43 -23.31
N ALA A 24 -0.95 -35.61 -23.58
CA ALA A 24 -0.17 -36.34 -22.59
C ALA A 24 1.09 -35.54 -22.18
N THR A 25 1.50 -34.60 -23.03
CA THR A 25 2.60 -33.67 -22.81
C THR A 25 2.05 -32.34 -22.29
N ALA A 26 2.73 -31.75 -21.30
CA ALA A 26 2.38 -30.43 -20.81
C ALA A 26 2.44 -29.41 -21.96
N THR A 27 1.41 -28.56 -22.06
CA THR A 27 1.28 -27.58 -23.14
C THR A 27 0.75 -26.26 -22.58
N PRO A 28 1.07 -25.12 -23.21
CA PRO A 28 0.53 -23.85 -22.76
C PRO A 28 -0.99 -23.74 -22.93
N LEU A 29 -1.66 -23.36 -21.83
CA LEU A 29 -3.07 -22.99 -21.81
C LEU A 29 -3.20 -21.50 -22.13
N VAL A 30 -3.81 -21.17 -23.26
CA VAL A 30 -3.93 -19.80 -23.76
C VAL A 30 -5.32 -19.26 -23.46
N SER A 31 -5.39 -18.11 -22.80
CA SER A 31 -6.61 -17.33 -22.62
C SER A 31 -7.04 -16.77 -23.97
N ASN A 32 -8.28 -17.08 -24.40
CA ASN A 32 -8.81 -16.66 -25.69
C ASN A 32 -8.86 -15.13 -25.91
N PRO A 33 -9.35 -14.30 -24.98
CA PRO A 33 -9.48 -12.85 -25.20
C PRO A 33 -8.15 -12.13 -25.31
N LEU A 34 -7.10 -12.63 -24.66
CA LEU A 34 -5.81 -11.95 -24.56
C LEU A 34 -4.68 -12.61 -25.37
N GLY A 35 -4.89 -13.84 -25.87
CA GLY A 35 -3.85 -14.61 -26.54
C GLY A 35 -2.64 -14.94 -25.64
N ALA A 36 -2.82 -14.84 -24.33
CA ALA A 36 -1.77 -15.00 -23.33
C ALA A 36 -1.85 -16.33 -22.60
N CYS A 37 -0.69 -16.85 -22.22
CA CYS A 37 -0.55 -18.13 -21.59
C CYS A 37 -0.75 -18.02 -20.07
N LEU A 38 -1.44 -19.01 -19.52
CA LEU A 38 -1.41 -19.29 -18.09
C LEU A 38 0.03 -19.59 -17.69
N GLU A 39 0.54 -18.92 -16.67
CA GLU A 39 1.92 -19.06 -16.21
C GLU A 39 1.97 -19.22 -14.69
N ALA A 40 2.74 -20.20 -14.23
CA ALA A 40 3.04 -20.43 -12.84
C ALA A 40 4.05 -19.42 -12.29
N LYS A 41 3.70 -18.84 -11.14
CA LYS A 41 4.58 -18.02 -10.30
C LYS A 41 5.18 -18.89 -9.19
N VAL A 42 6.29 -19.54 -9.49
CA VAL A 42 6.96 -20.49 -8.57
C VAL A 42 7.42 -19.87 -7.24
N ASP A 43 7.64 -18.56 -7.23
CA ASP A 43 8.08 -17.77 -6.07
C ASP A 43 6.95 -17.41 -5.11
N THR A 44 5.71 -17.25 -5.60
CA THR A 44 4.54 -16.86 -4.77
C THR A 44 3.45 -17.92 -4.71
N TRP A 45 3.64 -19.05 -5.41
CA TRP A 45 2.65 -20.13 -5.56
C TRP A 45 1.33 -19.63 -6.17
N ASP A 46 1.41 -18.63 -7.05
CA ASP A 46 0.26 -18.09 -7.78
C ASP A 46 0.26 -18.52 -9.25
N ILE A 47 -0.82 -18.15 -9.94
CA ILE A 47 -0.90 -18.13 -11.41
C ILE A 47 -1.14 -16.71 -11.94
N ARG A 48 -0.59 -16.41 -13.12
CA ARG A 48 -0.83 -15.17 -13.86
C ARG A 48 -1.06 -15.44 -15.34
N LEU A 49 -1.52 -14.42 -16.07
CA LEU A 49 -1.42 -14.41 -17.53
C LEU A 49 -0.10 -13.77 -17.95
N ALA A 50 0.61 -14.41 -18.88
CA ALA A 50 1.86 -13.89 -19.43
C ALA A 50 1.90 -14.09 -20.95
N THR A 51 2.74 -13.31 -21.64
CA THR A 51 3.02 -13.54 -23.06
C THR A 51 3.57 -14.95 -23.25
N CYS A 52 3.00 -15.70 -24.19
CA CYS A 52 3.42 -17.06 -24.47
C CYS A 52 4.89 -17.11 -24.91
N ASN A 53 5.72 -17.91 -24.22
CA ASN A 53 7.18 -17.95 -24.41
C ASN A 53 7.77 -19.38 -24.40
N ALA A 54 6.92 -20.42 -24.45
CA ALA A 54 7.31 -21.83 -24.44
C ALA A 54 8.19 -22.24 -23.24
N SER A 55 8.06 -21.54 -22.11
CA SER A 55 8.73 -21.92 -20.86
C SER A 55 7.96 -23.00 -20.11
N ALA A 56 8.67 -23.80 -19.32
CA ALA A 56 8.07 -24.81 -18.44
C ALA A 56 7.12 -24.21 -17.39
N ALA A 57 7.25 -22.91 -17.06
CA ALA A 57 6.29 -22.20 -16.21
C ALA A 57 4.92 -22.04 -16.89
N GLN A 58 4.84 -22.10 -18.22
CA GLN A 58 3.60 -22.01 -18.98
C GLN A 58 3.04 -23.37 -19.39
N ASP A 59 3.82 -24.43 -19.22
CA ASP A 59 3.41 -25.77 -19.61
C ASP A 59 2.55 -26.43 -18.51
N PHE A 60 1.27 -26.63 -18.81
CA PHE A 60 0.33 -27.32 -17.92
C PHE A 60 -0.10 -28.65 -18.54
N SER A 61 -0.06 -29.70 -17.73
CA SER A 61 -0.55 -31.03 -18.08
C SER A 61 -1.92 -31.25 -17.44
N LEU A 62 -2.85 -31.80 -18.21
CA LEU A 62 -4.14 -32.27 -17.71
C LEU A 62 -3.98 -33.72 -17.27
N THR A 63 -3.84 -33.94 -15.96
CA THR A 63 -3.62 -35.29 -15.41
C THR A 63 -4.97 -35.88 -14.96
N PRO A 64 -5.43 -37.01 -15.51
CA PRO A 64 -6.67 -37.64 -15.08
C PRO A 64 -6.63 -37.99 -13.58
N VAL A 65 -7.71 -37.71 -12.86
CA VAL A 65 -7.79 -38.01 -11.40
C VAL A 65 -7.88 -39.51 -11.12
N SER A 66 -8.22 -40.31 -12.12
CA SER A 66 -8.16 -41.77 -12.14
C SER A 66 -8.10 -42.28 -13.59
N THR A 67 -7.67 -43.51 -13.80
CA THR A 67 -7.62 -44.14 -15.13
C THR A 67 -8.99 -44.08 -15.82
N GLY A 68 -9.04 -43.49 -17.01
CA GLY A 68 -10.29 -43.31 -17.78
C GLY A 68 -11.18 -42.15 -17.34
N SER A 69 -10.78 -41.33 -16.37
CA SER A 69 -11.56 -40.17 -15.91
C SER A 69 -11.56 -39.03 -16.94
N SER A 70 -12.72 -38.37 -17.09
CA SER A 70 -12.86 -37.10 -17.81
C SER A 70 -12.67 -35.87 -16.90
N ILE A 71 -12.17 -36.08 -15.68
CA ILE A 71 -11.83 -35.05 -14.69
C ILE A 71 -10.32 -35.04 -14.53
N TYR A 72 -9.73 -33.85 -14.53
CA TYR A 72 -8.30 -33.63 -14.55
C TYR A 72 -7.87 -32.70 -13.43
N THR A 73 -6.64 -32.89 -12.93
CA THR A 73 -5.88 -31.81 -12.30
C THR A 73 -5.06 -31.07 -13.35
N LEU A 74 -4.83 -29.77 -13.16
CA LEU A 74 -3.98 -28.97 -14.05
C LEU A 74 -2.62 -28.77 -13.37
N LYS A 75 -1.64 -29.58 -13.75
CA LYS A 75 -0.32 -29.59 -13.13
C LYS A 75 0.69 -28.81 -13.97
N ASN A 76 1.36 -27.85 -13.35
CA ASN A 76 2.44 -27.10 -13.99
C ASN A 76 3.75 -27.89 -14.05
N ALA A 77 4.46 -27.82 -15.18
CA ALA A 77 5.70 -28.57 -15.41
C ALA A 77 6.88 -28.05 -14.58
N GLN A 78 7.01 -26.73 -14.40
CA GLN A 78 8.11 -26.14 -13.62
C GLN A 78 7.86 -26.17 -12.11
N ALA A 79 6.67 -25.75 -11.67
CA ALA A 79 6.33 -25.65 -10.25
C ALA A 79 6.11 -27.02 -9.61
N ASN A 80 5.73 -28.03 -10.40
CA ASN A 80 5.25 -29.33 -9.92
C ASN A 80 4.03 -29.22 -8.97
N LEU A 81 3.27 -28.12 -9.10
CA LEU A 81 2.04 -27.82 -8.35
C LEU A 81 0.82 -27.81 -9.28
N CYS A 82 -0.37 -27.94 -8.70
CA CYS A 82 -1.64 -27.96 -9.40
C CYS A 82 -2.45 -26.69 -9.16
N VAL A 83 -3.19 -26.26 -10.18
CA VAL A 83 -4.17 -25.17 -10.07
C VAL A 83 -5.26 -25.56 -9.06
N SER A 84 -5.49 -24.70 -8.06
CA SER A 84 -6.40 -24.96 -6.94
C SER A 84 -7.29 -23.76 -6.67
N ALA A 85 -8.61 -23.95 -6.70
CA ALA A 85 -9.55 -22.97 -6.18
C ALA A 85 -9.59 -23.03 -4.64
N THR A 86 -9.45 -21.88 -3.97
CA THR A 86 -9.39 -21.79 -2.50
C THR A 86 -10.77 -21.88 -1.83
N GLY A 87 -11.85 -21.83 -2.61
CA GLY A 87 -13.23 -21.88 -2.13
C GLY A 87 -14.22 -22.38 -3.17
N THR A 88 -15.46 -22.58 -2.74
CA THR A 88 -16.55 -23.14 -3.58
C THR A 88 -17.57 -22.10 -4.06
N SER A 89 -17.30 -20.81 -3.84
CA SER A 89 -18.16 -19.69 -4.23
C SER A 89 -17.61 -18.94 -5.44
N SER A 90 -18.49 -18.32 -6.25
CA SER A 90 -18.06 -17.44 -7.33
C SER A 90 -17.23 -16.28 -6.77
N GLY A 91 -16.08 -16.00 -7.38
CA GLY A 91 -15.10 -15.02 -6.90
C GLY A 91 -14.01 -15.60 -5.99
N SER A 92 -14.04 -16.91 -5.67
CA SER A 92 -12.96 -17.54 -4.90
C SER A 92 -11.66 -17.50 -5.68
N PHE A 93 -10.56 -17.21 -4.99
CA PHE A 93 -9.23 -17.10 -5.59
C PHE A 93 -8.72 -18.45 -6.10
N VAL A 94 -7.79 -18.40 -7.06
CA VAL A 94 -7.10 -19.57 -7.59
C VAL A 94 -5.60 -19.40 -7.44
N GLU A 95 -4.98 -20.41 -6.83
CA GLU A 95 -3.56 -20.48 -6.53
C GLU A 95 -2.93 -21.75 -7.13
N LEU A 96 -1.62 -21.92 -6.97
CA LEU A 96 -0.93 -23.19 -7.12
C LEU A 96 -0.78 -23.86 -5.76
N ASN A 97 -1.13 -25.13 -5.66
CA ASN A 97 -0.98 -25.90 -4.44
C ASN A 97 -0.50 -27.33 -4.76
N THR A 98 -0.11 -28.08 -3.74
CA THR A 98 0.30 -29.48 -3.88
C THR A 98 -0.79 -30.27 -4.59
N CYS A 99 -0.42 -31.02 -5.64
CA CYS A 99 -1.37 -31.79 -6.43
C CYS A 99 -2.09 -32.86 -5.58
N GLN A 100 -3.39 -32.68 -5.37
CA GLN A 100 -4.26 -33.61 -4.64
C GLN A 100 -5.49 -33.98 -5.49
N PRO A 101 -5.49 -35.13 -6.19
CA PRO A 101 -6.55 -35.49 -7.13
C PRO A 101 -7.92 -35.71 -6.45
N THR A 102 -7.95 -35.92 -5.13
CA THR A 102 -9.19 -36.03 -4.33
C THR A 102 -9.75 -34.66 -3.91
N GLN A 103 -8.96 -33.58 -3.95
CA GLN A 103 -9.40 -32.25 -3.53
C GLN A 103 -10.36 -31.65 -4.56
N THR A 104 -11.57 -31.29 -4.12
CA THR A 104 -12.64 -30.79 -5.00
C THR A 104 -12.25 -29.53 -5.78
N GLY A 105 -11.46 -28.63 -5.17
CA GLY A 105 -10.96 -27.39 -5.79
C GLY A 105 -9.88 -27.58 -6.88
N GLN A 106 -9.35 -28.79 -7.06
CA GLN A 106 -8.34 -29.11 -8.08
C GLN A 106 -8.89 -29.98 -9.23
N ARG A 107 -10.18 -30.32 -9.20
CA ARG A 107 -10.81 -31.26 -10.14
C ARG A 107 -11.55 -30.50 -11.22
N PHE A 108 -10.99 -30.46 -12.43
CA PHE A 108 -11.56 -29.73 -13.57
C PHE A 108 -12.04 -30.67 -14.67
N SER A 109 -13.22 -30.40 -15.20
CA SER A 109 -13.72 -30.92 -16.46
C SER A 109 -13.46 -29.92 -17.59
N VAL A 110 -13.12 -30.42 -18.77
CA VAL A 110 -12.96 -29.61 -19.98
C VAL A 110 -14.28 -29.62 -20.75
N VAL A 111 -14.89 -28.45 -20.95
CA VAL A 111 -16.19 -28.32 -21.63
C VAL A 111 -16.01 -27.48 -22.89
N ALA A 112 -16.13 -28.11 -24.07
CA ALA A 112 -15.98 -27.43 -25.35
C ALA A 112 -17.05 -26.34 -25.55
N LEU A 113 -16.64 -25.20 -26.09
CA LEU A 113 -17.53 -24.09 -26.45
C LEU A 113 -17.99 -24.20 -27.92
N ALA A 114 -19.10 -23.53 -28.25
CA ALA A 114 -19.62 -23.49 -29.62
C ALA A 114 -18.56 -22.91 -30.58
N GLY A 115 -18.30 -23.62 -31.69
CA GLY A 115 -17.24 -23.28 -32.66
C GLY A 115 -15.97 -24.13 -32.54
N GLY A 116 -15.84 -24.98 -31.51
CA GLY A 116 -14.85 -26.08 -31.46
C GLY A 116 -13.40 -25.69 -31.16
N SER A 117 -13.04 -24.40 -31.21
CA SER A 117 -11.65 -23.94 -31.03
C SER A 117 -11.27 -23.59 -29.58
N THR A 118 -12.24 -23.51 -28.66
CA THR A 118 -12.04 -23.13 -27.26
C THR A 118 -12.85 -24.01 -26.30
N ALA A 119 -12.44 -24.06 -25.03
CA ALA A 119 -13.17 -24.76 -23.97
C ALA A 119 -13.16 -23.97 -22.65
N GLN A 120 -14.10 -24.29 -21.77
CA GLN A 120 -14.10 -23.87 -20.38
C GLN A 120 -13.44 -24.94 -19.51
N LEU A 121 -12.66 -24.50 -18.52
CA LEU A 121 -12.12 -25.33 -17.44
C LEU A 121 -13.05 -25.21 -16.23
N LYS A 122 -14.00 -26.13 -16.12
CA LYS A 122 -15.08 -26.11 -15.12
C LYS A 122 -14.73 -27.00 -13.93
N LEU A 123 -14.85 -26.51 -12.70
CA LEU A 123 -14.74 -27.35 -11.50
C LEU A 123 -15.80 -28.46 -11.53
N ALA A 124 -15.38 -29.70 -11.34
CA ALA A 124 -16.25 -30.88 -11.45
C ALA A 124 -17.32 -30.93 -10.35
N ALA A 125 -17.07 -30.29 -9.21
CA ALA A 125 -17.96 -30.31 -8.05
C ALA A 125 -19.12 -29.30 -8.13
N ASN A 126 -19.03 -28.29 -8.98
CA ASN A 126 -20.02 -27.19 -9.03
C ASN A 126 -20.09 -26.55 -10.43
N ASN A 127 -20.80 -25.43 -10.57
CA ASN A 127 -20.90 -24.71 -11.85
C ASN A 127 -19.97 -23.50 -11.94
N LEU A 128 -18.73 -23.62 -11.44
CA LEU A 128 -17.74 -22.56 -11.51
C LEU A 128 -16.63 -22.89 -12.53
N CYS A 129 -16.18 -21.88 -13.26
CA CYS A 129 -15.19 -21.97 -14.31
C CYS A 129 -13.96 -21.12 -13.96
N LEU A 130 -12.77 -21.65 -14.28
CA LEU A 130 -11.52 -20.89 -14.19
C LEU A 130 -11.65 -19.64 -15.07
N THR A 131 -11.59 -18.49 -14.41
CA THR A 131 -11.81 -17.18 -15.02
C THR A 131 -10.51 -16.39 -14.95
N ALA A 132 -9.98 -16.04 -16.11
CA ALA A 132 -8.76 -15.27 -16.23
C ALA A 132 -9.00 -13.79 -15.87
N PRO A 133 -7.98 -13.08 -15.36
CA PRO A 133 -8.04 -11.62 -15.25
C PRO A 133 -8.09 -10.97 -16.63
N THR A 134 -8.56 -9.72 -16.70
CA THR A 134 -8.71 -8.96 -17.95
C THR A 134 -7.41 -8.31 -18.43
N GLN A 135 -6.32 -8.41 -17.66
CA GLN A 135 -5.02 -7.82 -17.97
C GLN A 135 -3.87 -8.82 -17.83
N LEU A 136 -2.83 -8.65 -18.64
CA LEU A 136 -1.59 -9.43 -18.55
C LEU A 136 -0.83 -9.10 -17.27
N ALA A 137 -0.04 -10.06 -16.79
CA ALA A 137 0.78 -10.00 -15.58
C ALA A 137 0.02 -9.76 -14.26
N GLN A 138 -1.30 -9.67 -14.29
CA GLN A 138 -2.14 -9.62 -13.10
C GLN A 138 -2.24 -11.03 -12.47
N VAL A 139 -1.95 -11.11 -11.18
CA VAL A 139 -2.42 -12.19 -10.30
C VAL A 139 -3.84 -11.86 -9.85
N GLY A 140 -4.72 -12.85 -9.75
CA GLY A 140 -6.16 -12.58 -9.56
C GLY A 140 -7.09 -13.50 -10.32
N PHE A 141 -6.61 -14.70 -10.66
CA PHE A 141 -7.51 -15.73 -11.16
C PHE A 141 -8.56 -16.04 -10.11
N SER A 142 -9.78 -16.26 -10.58
CA SER A 142 -10.87 -16.69 -9.74
C SER A 142 -11.62 -17.82 -10.41
N VAL A 143 -12.42 -18.53 -9.62
CA VAL A 143 -13.50 -19.34 -10.14
C VAL A 143 -14.79 -18.54 -10.06
N ALA A 144 -15.51 -18.42 -11.18
CA ALA A 144 -16.78 -17.70 -11.24
C ALA A 144 -17.83 -18.56 -11.92
N THR A 145 -19.12 -18.26 -11.72
CA THR A 145 -20.22 -18.98 -12.38
C THR A 145 -19.95 -19.12 -13.88
N CYS A 146 -20.00 -20.35 -14.39
CA CYS A 146 -19.73 -20.63 -15.79
C CYS A 146 -20.72 -19.90 -16.69
N ASN A 147 -20.21 -19.12 -17.63
CA ASN A 147 -20.96 -18.35 -18.60
C ASN A 147 -20.26 -18.48 -19.97
N THR A 148 -20.91 -19.14 -20.93
CA THR A 148 -20.35 -19.38 -22.26
C THR A 148 -20.15 -18.10 -23.09
N GLY A 149 -20.79 -16.99 -22.71
CA GLY A 149 -20.57 -15.66 -23.28
C GLY A 149 -19.42 -14.88 -22.64
N ASN A 150 -18.82 -15.37 -21.55
CA ASN A 150 -17.69 -14.71 -20.91
C ASN A 150 -16.37 -15.14 -21.58
N ALA A 151 -15.78 -14.25 -22.37
CA ALA A 151 -14.53 -14.53 -23.07
C ALA A 151 -13.38 -14.91 -22.11
N ASN A 152 -13.35 -14.38 -20.88
CA ASN A 152 -12.30 -14.69 -19.89
C ASN A 152 -12.38 -16.11 -19.32
N GLN A 153 -13.42 -16.87 -19.66
CA GLN A 153 -13.56 -18.28 -19.32
C GLN A 153 -13.26 -19.21 -20.51
N ALA A 154 -12.93 -18.65 -21.68
CA ALA A 154 -12.59 -19.41 -22.87
C ALA A 154 -11.07 -19.61 -22.97
N TRP A 155 -10.66 -20.87 -23.00
CA TRP A 155 -9.27 -21.30 -23.10
C TRP A 155 -9.05 -22.01 -24.43
N ARG A 156 -7.79 -22.10 -24.89
CA ARG A 156 -7.35 -22.99 -25.98
C ARG A 156 -5.94 -23.50 -25.70
N LEU A 157 -5.55 -24.60 -26.31
CA LEU A 157 -4.18 -25.09 -26.26
C LEU A 157 -3.33 -24.34 -27.31
N ALA A 158 -2.07 -24.04 -26.97
CA ALA A 158 -1.11 -23.55 -27.96
C ALA A 158 -0.75 -24.68 -28.96
N ALA A 159 -0.67 -24.34 -30.26
CA ALA A 159 -0.17 -25.29 -31.26
C ALA A 159 1.34 -25.52 -31.05
N PRO A 160 1.86 -26.74 -31.24
CA PRO A 160 3.29 -27.00 -31.12
C PRO A 160 4.08 -26.20 -32.16
N THR A 161 5.03 -25.39 -31.70
CA THR A 161 5.95 -24.62 -32.56
C THR A 161 6.95 -25.60 -33.21
N PRO A 162 7.21 -25.56 -34.52
CA PRO A 162 8.23 -26.40 -35.15
C PRO A 162 9.61 -26.13 -34.55
N ALA A 163 10.37 -27.19 -34.24
CA ALA A 163 11.73 -27.09 -33.71
C ALA A 163 12.66 -26.34 -34.69
N PRO A 164 13.60 -25.51 -34.20
CA PRO A 164 14.51 -24.76 -35.07
C PRO A 164 15.45 -25.70 -35.85
N THR A 165 15.50 -25.51 -37.17
CA THR A 165 16.38 -26.24 -38.09
C THR A 165 17.86 -25.95 -37.79
N PRO A 166 18.73 -26.97 -37.64
CA PRO A 166 20.16 -26.77 -37.39
C PRO A 166 20.86 -26.00 -38.52
N ALA A 167 21.77 -25.10 -38.16
CA ALA A 167 22.60 -24.34 -39.08
C ALA A 167 23.60 -25.24 -39.84
N PRO A 168 23.96 -24.92 -41.10
CA PRO A 168 24.79 -25.78 -41.94
C PRO A 168 26.27 -25.80 -41.50
N THR A 169 26.86 -26.99 -41.61
CA THR A 169 28.26 -27.33 -41.30
C THR A 169 29.24 -26.71 -42.30
N PRO A 170 30.35 -26.07 -41.88
CA PRO A 170 31.39 -25.61 -42.79
C PRO A 170 32.23 -26.77 -43.37
N ALA A 171 32.64 -26.61 -44.63
CA ALA A 171 33.45 -27.52 -45.44
C ALA A 171 34.97 -27.45 -45.09
N PRO A 172 35.81 -28.38 -45.60
CA PRO A 172 37.04 -28.81 -44.94
C PRO A 172 38.28 -27.93 -45.18
N THR A 173 39.22 -28.10 -44.26
CA THR A 173 40.55 -27.47 -44.10
C THR A 173 41.53 -27.77 -45.26
N PRO A 174 42.27 -26.76 -45.77
CA PRO A 174 43.52 -26.98 -46.52
C PRO A 174 44.79 -26.88 -45.65
N ALA A 175 45.83 -27.52 -46.18
CA ALA A 175 47.15 -27.86 -45.62
C ALA A 175 48.08 -26.64 -45.30
N PRO A 176 49.24 -26.87 -44.63
CA PRO A 176 50.03 -25.83 -43.97
C PRO A 176 51.05 -25.15 -44.89
N THR A 177 51.29 -23.85 -44.67
CA THR A 177 52.41 -23.07 -45.26
C THR A 177 52.84 -21.95 -44.29
N PRO A 178 54.04 -21.35 -44.42
CA PRO A 178 55.10 -21.34 -43.40
C PRO A 178 55.21 -20.04 -42.59
N ALA A 179 56.18 -20.05 -41.66
CA ALA A 179 56.50 -19.06 -40.63
C ALA A 179 56.97 -17.66 -41.15
N PRO A 180 57.28 -16.71 -40.23
CA PRO A 180 56.40 -15.68 -39.69
C PRO A 180 56.68 -14.29 -40.28
N THR A 181 55.63 -13.46 -40.38
CA THR A 181 55.76 -12.01 -40.64
C THR A 181 55.68 -11.25 -39.30
N PRO A 182 56.49 -10.19 -39.06
CA PRO A 182 56.53 -9.50 -37.78
C PRO A 182 55.15 -8.97 -37.36
N ALA A 183 54.84 -9.11 -36.06
CA ALA A 183 53.60 -8.63 -35.47
C ALA A 183 53.46 -7.10 -35.66
N PRO A 184 52.34 -6.60 -36.21
CA PRO A 184 52.05 -5.18 -36.19
C PRO A 184 51.80 -4.75 -34.74
N THR A 185 52.43 -3.65 -34.37
CA THR A 185 52.24 -2.90 -33.13
C THR A 185 50.73 -2.75 -32.82
N PRO A 186 50.27 -3.01 -31.57
CA PRO A 186 48.88 -2.80 -31.20
C PRO A 186 48.45 -1.37 -31.55
N ALA A 187 47.36 -1.25 -32.31
CA ALA A 187 46.71 0.04 -32.50
C ALA A 187 46.36 0.62 -31.12
N PRO A 188 46.58 1.92 -30.88
CA PRO A 188 46.28 2.53 -29.59
C PRO A 188 44.81 2.30 -29.26
N THR A 189 44.54 1.77 -28.06
CA THR A 189 43.20 1.69 -27.49
C THR A 189 42.54 3.07 -27.64
N PRO A 190 41.41 3.20 -28.35
CA PRO A 190 40.72 4.47 -28.47
C PRO A 190 40.50 5.05 -27.08
N ALA A 191 40.83 6.33 -26.90
CA ALA A 191 40.55 7.02 -25.65
C ALA A 191 39.06 6.81 -25.27
N PRO A 192 38.75 6.52 -24.00
CA PRO A 192 37.38 6.26 -23.58
C PRO A 192 36.49 7.42 -24.02
N THR A 193 35.43 7.10 -24.78
CA THR A 193 34.45 8.09 -25.21
C THR A 193 33.91 8.78 -23.96
N PRO A 194 33.91 10.13 -23.88
CA PRO A 194 33.40 10.85 -22.73
C PRO A 194 32.00 10.38 -22.37
N ALA A 195 31.75 10.18 -21.07
CA ALA A 195 30.41 9.85 -20.60
C ALA A 195 29.42 10.95 -21.07
N PRO A 196 28.21 10.60 -21.53
CA PRO A 196 27.24 11.58 -21.96
C PRO A 196 26.94 12.57 -20.84
N ALA A 197 26.77 13.85 -21.19
CA ALA A 197 26.37 14.86 -20.21
C ALA A 197 25.07 14.45 -19.51
N PRO A 198 24.94 14.64 -18.19
CA PRO A 198 23.74 14.27 -17.45
C PRO A 198 22.52 15.09 -17.89
N VAL A 199 21.33 14.50 -17.73
CA VAL A 199 20.06 15.15 -18.04
C VAL A 199 19.55 15.84 -16.79
N GLU A 200 19.02 17.06 -16.96
CA GLU A 200 18.51 17.88 -15.87
C GLU A 200 17.11 18.40 -16.18
N THR A 201 16.30 18.57 -15.15
CA THR A 201 14.98 19.19 -15.24
C THR A 201 14.62 19.91 -13.95
N SER A 202 13.69 20.86 -14.06
CA SER A 202 13.10 21.58 -12.94
C SER A 202 11.59 21.40 -12.95
N PHE A 203 11.01 21.48 -11.75
CA PHE A 203 9.58 21.27 -11.53
C PHE A 203 8.93 22.54 -10.99
N THR A 204 7.65 22.70 -11.28
CA THR A 204 6.81 23.75 -10.70
C THR A 204 5.99 23.17 -9.56
N VAL A 205 5.86 23.92 -8.46
CA VAL A 205 4.99 23.56 -7.33
C VAL A 205 3.51 23.69 -7.72
N SER A 206 2.67 22.77 -7.23
CA SER A 206 1.22 22.84 -7.34
C SER A 206 0.60 23.44 -6.08
N THR A 207 -0.40 24.29 -6.26
CA THR A 207 -1.27 24.78 -5.16
C THR A 207 -2.47 23.87 -4.90
N ALA A 208 -2.59 22.74 -5.62
CA ALA A 208 -3.69 21.81 -5.43
C ALA A 208 -3.64 21.16 -4.03
N GLU A 209 -4.82 20.89 -3.49
CA GLU A 209 -4.98 19.98 -2.37
C GLU A 209 -4.72 18.55 -2.84
N ILE A 210 -3.80 17.86 -2.17
CA ILE A 210 -3.41 16.49 -2.51
C ILE A 210 -3.59 15.64 -1.26
N ALA A 211 -4.53 14.71 -1.34
CA ALA A 211 -4.75 13.70 -0.32
C ALA A 211 -3.58 12.71 -0.35
N ASN A 212 -2.79 12.69 0.72
CA ASN A 212 -1.62 11.84 0.89
C ASN A 212 -1.77 11.02 2.18
N PRO A 213 -1.22 9.80 2.25
CA PRO A 213 -1.37 8.94 3.43
C PRO A 213 -0.85 9.56 4.73
N GLU A 214 -1.47 9.22 5.87
CA GLU A 214 -0.98 9.53 7.23
C GLU A 214 -0.97 11.03 7.60
N ARG A 215 -1.67 11.87 6.83
CA ARG A 215 -1.79 13.30 7.09
C ARG A 215 -3.14 13.85 6.67
N GLY A 216 -3.44 15.05 7.15
CA GLY A 216 -4.60 15.83 6.73
C GLY A 216 -5.81 15.64 7.64
N MET A 217 -6.99 15.99 7.11
CA MET A 217 -8.23 15.83 7.86
C MET A 217 -8.56 14.35 8.08
N TYR A 218 -9.18 14.02 9.21
CA TYR A 218 -9.75 12.70 9.46
C TYR A 218 -11.23 12.80 9.85
N THR A 219 -11.89 11.64 9.74
CA THR A 219 -13.23 11.36 10.26
C THR A 219 -13.20 9.98 10.95
N TRP A 220 -14.35 9.44 11.31
CA TRP A 220 -14.49 8.29 12.22
C TRP A 220 -14.82 6.99 11.48
N ALA A 221 -14.24 5.89 11.92
CA ALA A 221 -14.61 4.53 11.50
C ALA A 221 -15.85 4.08 12.30
N ALA A 222 -16.96 4.81 12.14
CA ALA A 222 -18.16 4.73 12.98
C ALA A 222 -17.87 4.93 14.48
N ASP A 223 -18.90 4.78 15.33
CA ASP A 223 -18.77 4.84 16.80
C ASP A 223 -17.90 3.69 17.36
N ASN A 224 -17.71 2.65 16.56
CA ASN A 224 -16.87 1.51 16.86
C ASN A 224 -16.39 0.91 15.53
N LEU A 225 -15.09 0.61 15.44
CA LEU A 225 -14.45 0.00 14.26
C LEU A 225 -15.17 -1.27 13.80
N LEU A 226 -15.78 -2.02 14.73
CA LEU A 226 -16.49 -3.26 14.42
C LEU A 226 -17.80 -3.05 13.64
N LEU A 227 -18.33 -1.82 13.62
CA LEU A 227 -19.53 -1.43 12.87
C LEU A 227 -19.19 -0.82 11.51
N TRP A 228 -17.92 -0.46 11.29
CA TRP A 228 -17.48 0.20 10.07
C TRP A 228 -17.48 -0.77 8.89
N THR A 229 -18.10 -0.36 7.79
CA THR A 229 -18.25 -1.21 6.60
C THR A 229 -17.27 -0.84 5.49
N GLN A 230 -17.13 -1.73 4.50
CA GLN A 230 -16.35 -1.42 3.29
C GLN A 230 -16.91 -0.21 2.53
N ALA A 231 -18.24 -0.05 2.49
CA ALA A 231 -18.88 1.06 1.80
C ALA A 231 -18.56 2.41 2.45
N ASP A 232 -18.55 2.46 3.79
CA ASP A 232 -18.16 3.66 4.54
C ASP A 232 -16.70 4.04 4.24
N ALA A 233 -15.81 3.05 4.28
CA ALA A 233 -14.39 3.22 4.00
C ALA A 233 -14.13 3.72 2.58
N ASP A 234 -14.81 3.14 1.59
CA ASP A 234 -14.68 3.55 0.18
C ASP A 234 -15.21 4.98 -0.01
N ALA A 235 -16.34 5.33 0.61
CA ALA A 235 -16.90 6.69 0.57
C ALA A 235 -15.94 7.72 1.20
N GLN A 236 -15.32 7.38 2.33
CA GLN A 236 -14.31 8.23 2.97
C GLN A 236 -13.08 8.44 2.07
N PHE A 237 -12.60 7.39 1.41
CA PHE A 237 -11.49 7.53 0.46
C PHE A 237 -11.86 8.44 -0.72
N GLN A 238 -13.08 8.30 -1.28
CA GLN A 238 -13.59 9.16 -2.35
C GLN A 238 -13.76 10.62 -1.92
N ALA A 239 -14.14 10.86 -0.65
CA ALA A 239 -14.22 12.19 -0.06
C ALA A 239 -12.85 12.83 0.19
N GLY A 240 -11.75 12.12 -0.07
CA GLY A 240 -10.38 12.63 0.04
C GLY A 240 -9.69 12.33 1.38
N TYR A 241 -10.32 11.58 2.28
CA TYR A 241 -9.68 11.15 3.52
C TYR A 241 -8.63 10.08 3.25
N ARG A 242 -7.53 10.11 4.01
CA ARG A 242 -6.49 9.08 4.01
C ARG A 242 -6.16 8.56 5.39
N VAL A 243 -6.68 9.22 6.42
CA VAL A 243 -6.58 8.86 7.83
C VAL A 243 -7.98 8.82 8.40
N VAL A 244 -8.28 7.81 9.20
CA VAL A 244 -9.57 7.63 9.88
C VAL A 244 -9.30 7.24 11.33
N TYR A 245 -9.98 7.90 12.26
CA TYR A 245 -9.92 7.54 13.67
C TYR A 245 -10.79 6.31 13.92
N ALA A 246 -10.27 5.34 14.66
CA ALA A 246 -10.91 4.05 14.89
C ALA A 246 -11.05 3.76 16.38
N ALA A 247 -12.16 4.19 16.97
CA ALA A 247 -12.55 3.76 18.31
C ALA A 247 -12.79 2.25 18.32
N VAL A 248 -12.25 1.55 19.31
CA VAL A 248 -12.48 0.13 19.55
C VAL A 248 -13.10 -0.03 20.92
N ARG A 249 -14.39 -0.38 20.95
CA ARG A 249 -15.18 -0.51 22.18
C ARG A 249 -14.93 -1.86 22.84
N LEU A 250 -14.38 -1.82 24.05
CA LEU A 250 -14.03 -2.96 24.90
C LEU A 250 -14.88 -3.01 26.19
N ASP A 251 -15.91 -2.17 26.28
CA ASP A 251 -16.76 -1.96 27.46
C ASP A 251 -17.27 -3.28 28.04
N ALA A 252 -17.79 -4.16 27.17
CA ALA A 252 -18.31 -5.47 27.53
C ALA A 252 -17.26 -6.44 28.09
N TYR A 253 -15.96 -6.12 27.95
CA TYR A 253 -14.84 -6.96 28.32
C TYR A 253 -14.02 -6.38 29.48
N ALA A 254 -14.45 -5.29 30.12
CA ALA A 254 -13.69 -4.67 31.21
C ALA A 254 -13.34 -5.63 32.38
N ASN A 255 -14.08 -6.75 32.52
CA ASN A 255 -13.85 -7.77 33.54
C ASN A 255 -13.46 -9.16 33.00
N THR A 256 -13.46 -9.37 31.68
CA THR A 256 -13.20 -10.67 31.03
C THR A 256 -12.04 -10.57 30.05
N THR A 257 -11.43 -11.67 29.63
CA THR A 257 -10.45 -11.64 28.51
C THR A 257 -11.14 -11.27 27.20
N LEU A 258 -10.39 -10.75 26.24
CA LEU A 258 -10.89 -10.53 24.87
C LEU A 258 -11.14 -11.90 24.21
N PRO A 259 -12.34 -12.17 23.66
CA PRO A 259 -12.60 -13.42 22.96
C PRO A 259 -11.89 -13.43 21.59
N ALA A 260 -11.54 -14.62 21.10
CA ALA A 260 -10.90 -14.77 19.78
C ALA A 260 -11.76 -14.18 18.64
N SER A 261 -13.08 -14.27 18.76
CA SER A 261 -14.03 -13.67 17.81
C SER A 261 -13.85 -12.16 17.67
N LEU A 262 -13.63 -11.44 18.77
CA LEU A 262 -13.36 -10.00 18.75
C LEU A 262 -12.04 -9.71 18.04
N LEU A 263 -10.98 -10.46 18.32
CA LEU A 263 -9.67 -10.28 17.66
C LEU A 263 -9.75 -10.52 16.14
N THR A 264 -10.56 -11.49 15.71
CA THR A 264 -10.88 -11.71 14.29
C THR A 264 -11.65 -10.55 13.69
N GLN A 265 -12.67 -10.02 14.38
CA GLN A 265 -13.42 -8.86 13.90
C GLN A 265 -12.54 -7.61 13.78
N LEU A 266 -11.62 -7.38 14.71
CA LEU A 266 -10.63 -6.29 14.62
C LEU A 266 -9.74 -6.45 13.38
N THR A 267 -9.25 -7.66 13.13
CA THR A 267 -8.46 -7.97 11.94
C THR A 267 -9.24 -7.68 10.65
N ASN A 268 -10.55 -7.96 10.63
CA ASN A 268 -11.42 -7.62 9.50
C ASN A 268 -11.56 -6.09 9.31
N GLY A 269 -11.68 -5.33 10.40
CA GLY A 269 -11.69 -3.86 10.36
C GLY A 269 -10.41 -3.27 9.75
N PHE A 270 -9.24 -3.78 10.15
CA PHE A 270 -7.96 -3.41 9.51
C PHE A 270 -7.91 -3.80 8.02
N ALA A 271 -8.49 -4.95 7.65
CA ALA A 271 -8.57 -5.36 6.25
C ALA A 271 -9.50 -4.46 5.41
N ILE A 272 -10.55 -3.88 6.00
CA ILE A 272 -11.39 -2.88 5.34
C ILE A 272 -10.56 -1.64 4.99
N ALA A 273 -9.81 -1.09 5.97
CA ALA A 273 -8.93 0.06 5.73
C ALA A 273 -7.93 -0.23 4.61
N ARG A 274 -7.31 -1.41 4.63
CA ARG A 274 -6.36 -1.87 3.61
C ARG A 274 -6.97 -1.89 2.21
N ARG A 275 -8.18 -2.46 2.08
CA ARG A 275 -8.88 -2.53 0.79
C ARG A 275 -9.35 -1.18 0.29
N ALA A 276 -9.68 -0.24 1.18
CA ALA A 276 -10.11 1.11 0.80
C ALA A 276 -8.95 2.03 0.40
N GLY A 277 -7.73 1.79 0.90
CA GLY A 277 -6.59 2.72 0.72
C GLY A 277 -6.46 3.72 1.87
N LEU A 278 -6.94 3.37 3.06
CA LEU A 278 -6.96 4.22 4.26
C LEU A 278 -5.94 3.74 5.30
N LYS A 279 -5.52 4.66 6.17
CA LYS A 279 -4.76 4.37 7.40
C LYS A 279 -5.62 4.70 8.61
N LEU A 280 -5.44 3.96 9.69
CA LEU A 280 -6.21 4.09 10.92
C LEU A 280 -5.41 4.75 12.05
N VAL A 281 -6.12 5.46 12.92
CA VAL A 281 -5.66 5.88 14.25
C VAL A 281 -6.49 5.13 15.28
N PRO A 282 -6.12 3.91 15.69
CA PRO A 282 -6.90 3.14 16.64
C PRO A 282 -6.81 3.71 18.07
N ARG A 283 -7.90 3.61 18.82
CA ARG A 283 -7.94 3.85 20.27
C ARG A 283 -8.88 2.84 20.93
N PHE A 284 -8.40 2.10 21.93
CA PHE A 284 -9.16 1.05 22.62
C PHE A 284 -9.79 1.58 23.91
N LEU A 285 -11.09 1.38 24.11
CA LEU A 285 -11.88 2.11 25.12
C LEU A 285 -12.70 1.15 25.98
N TYR A 286 -12.81 1.36 27.29
CA TYR A 286 -13.76 0.60 28.15
C TYR A 286 -15.07 1.31 28.43
N ASN A 287 -15.17 2.56 28.02
CA ASN A 287 -16.32 3.41 28.24
C ASN A 287 -16.34 4.49 27.16
N TYR A 288 -17.52 5.05 26.93
CA TYR A 288 -17.72 6.23 26.10
C TYR A 288 -18.91 6.98 26.67
N PRO A 289 -18.71 7.78 27.74
CA PRO A 289 -19.80 8.55 28.33
C PRO A 289 -20.37 9.50 27.28
N ALA A 290 -21.68 9.76 27.36
CA ALA A 290 -22.40 10.50 26.34
C ALA A 290 -22.17 12.02 26.42
N ASN A 291 -21.65 12.51 27.55
CA ASN A 291 -21.45 13.93 27.81
C ASN A 291 -20.36 14.17 28.88
N GLU A 292 -19.96 15.44 28.98
CA GLU A 292 -18.93 15.96 29.90
C GLU A 292 -19.33 15.97 31.39
N THR A 293 -20.54 15.55 31.75
CA THR A 293 -20.92 15.43 33.18
C THR A 293 -20.79 14.01 33.71
N GLU A 294 -20.78 13.01 32.82
CA GLU A 294 -20.75 11.60 33.21
C GLU A 294 -19.32 11.04 33.33
N TYR A 295 -18.32 11.75 32.79
CA TYR A 295 -16.94 11.26 32.68
C TYR A 295 -16.29 10.91 34.04
N GLN A 296 -16.71 11.57 35.12
CA GLN A 296 -16.15 11.35 36.46
C GLN A 296 -16.53 9.98 37.04
N ASN A 297 -17.63 9.39 36.56
CA ASN A 297 -18.20 8.16 37.10
C ASN A 297 -17.88 6.91 36.26
N VAL A 298 -17.20 7.08 35.13
CA VAL A 298 -16.88 5.97 34.22
C VAL A 298 -15.96 4.96 34.86
N LYS A 299 -16.09 3.71 34.41
CA LYS A 299 -15.24 2.61 34.86
C LYS A 299 -14.25 2.23 33.77
N ASP A 300 -13.02 2.01 34.18
CA ASP A 300 -11.99 1.34 33.41
C ASP A 300 -11.74 -0.05 34.01
N ALA A 301 -11.00 -0.89 33.28
CA ALA A 301 -10.62 -2.21 33.76
C ALA A 301 -9.47 -2.11 34.79
N PRO A 302 -9.31 -3.07 35.73
CA PRO A 302 -8.15 -3.10 36.62
C PRO A 302 -6.84 -3.29 35.84
N LEU A 303 -5.71 -2.83 36.38
CA LEU A 303 -4.41 -2.82 35.70
C LEU A 303 -4.05 -4.18 35.07
N THR A 304 -4.24 -5.27 35.80
CA THR A 304 -3.94 -6.64 35.31
C THR A 304 -4.75 -7.01 34.07
N ARG A 305 -6.01 -6.56 33.99
CA ARG A 305 -6.87 -6.76 32.82
C ARG A 305 -6.42 -5.91 31.65
N VAL A 306 -6.07 -4.64 31.88
CA VAL A 306 -5.53 -3.75 30.85
C VAL A 306 -4.26 -4.35 30.21
N LEU A 307 -3.30 -4.76 31.04
CA LEU A 307 -2.06 -5.38 30.56
C LEU A 307 -2.34 -6.69 29.79
N GLY A 308 -3.26 -7.52 30.29
CA GLY A 308 -3.68 -8.74 29.58
C GLY A 308 -4.32 -8.47 28.22
N HIS A 309 -5.16 -7.43 28.11
CA HIS A 309 -5.75 -7.04 26.83
C HIS A 309 -4.72 -6.52 25.84
N ILE A 310 -3.77 -5.71 26.29
CA ILE A 310 -2.68 -5.23 25.44
C ILE A 310 -1.86 -6.41 24.89
N ASP A 311 -1.58 -7.42 25.72
CA ASP A 311 -0.90 -8.64 25.28
C ASP A 311 -1.72 -9.43 24.25
N GLN A 312 -3.03 -9.60 24.46
CA GLN A 312 -3.94 -10.23 23.48
C GLN A 312 -4.04 -9.45 22.16
N LEU A 313 -3.87 -8.13 22.18
CA LEU A 313 -3.95 -7.26 21.00
C LEU A 313 -2.62 -7.17 20.23
N LYS A 314 -1.48 -7.43 20.87
CA LYS A 314 -0.15 -7.41 20.26
C LYS A 314 -0.07 -8.12 18.90
N PRO A 315 -0.53 -9.38 18.73
CA PRO A 315 -0.48 -10.03 17.42
C PRO A 315 -1.34 -9.33 16.36
N VAL A 316 -2.51 -8.79 16.75
CA VAL A 316 -3.40 -8.05 15.84
C VAL A 316 -2.74 -6.74 15.38
N LEU A 317 -2.17 -5.97 16.32
CA LEU A 317 -1.49 -4.71 16.02
C LEU A 317 -0.24 -4.93 15.15
N THR A 318 0.52 -5.99 15.44
CA THR A 318 1.74 -6.33 14.67
C THR A 318 1.39 -6.74 13.24
N ALA A 319 0.39 -7.61 13.06
CA ALA A 319 -0.03 -8.09 11.74
C ALA A 319 -0.66 -7.00 10.85
N ASN A 320 -1.14 -5.90 11.45
CA ASN A 320 -1.83 -4.81 10.74
C ASN A 320 -1.11 -3.46 10.86
N ALA A 321 0.19 -3.49 11.20
CA ALA A 321 1.00 -2.29 11.35
C ALA A 321 1.16 -1.48 10.05
N ASP A 322 0.93 -2.12 8.91
CA ASP A 322 0.92 -1.51 7.60
C ASP A 322 -0.22 -0.50 7.46
N VAL A 323 -1.39 -0.71 8.08
CA VAL A 323 -2.52 0.22 8.01
C VAL A 323 -2.69 1.11 9.24
N ILE A 324 -1.84 0.99 10.26
CA ILE A 324 -1.84 1.89 11.42
C ILE A 324 -1.01 3.13 11.08
N ALA A 325 -1.64 4.31 11.05
CA ALA A 325 -0.91 5.58 10.98
C ALA A 325 -0.20 5.82 12.32
N TYR A 326 -0.98 5.85 13.39
CA TYR A 326 -0.57 6.10 14.77
C TYR A 326 -1.48 5.31 15.72
N LEU A 327 -1.00 4.94 16.91
CA LEU A 327 -1.84 4.35 17.96
C LEU A 327 -2.08 5.41 19.04
N GLN A 328 -3.33 5.78 19.32
CA GLN A 328 -3.62 6.61 20.48
C GLN A 328 -3.73 5.73 21.72
N ALA A 329 -3.06 6.12 22.80
CA ALA A 329 -3.04 5.37 24.04
C ALA A 329 -4.41 5.42 24.71
N GLY A 330 -5.20 4.35 24.51
CA GLY A 330 -6.53 4.19 25.11
C GLY A 330 -6.50 3.58 26.52
N PHE A 331 -7.55 2.83 26.86
CA PHE A 331 -7.73 1.99 28.06
C PHE A 331 -7.95 2.70 29.39
N VAL A 332 -7.39 3.88 29.61
CA VAL A 332 -7.44 4.53 30.93
C VAL A 332 -8.42 5.70 30.93
N GLY A 333 -9.35 5.68 31.88
CA GLY A 333 -10.28 6.79 32.10
C GLY A 333 -11.39 6.94 31.06
N ALA A 334 -12.04 8.10 31.11
CA ALA A 334 -13.08 8.48 30.16
C ALA A 334 -12.51 8.60 28.75
N TRP A 335 -13.21 8.02 27.77
CA TRP A 335 -12.81 8.00 26.36
C TRP A 335 -11.37 7.47 26.11
N GLY A 336 -10.80 6.77 27.10
CA GLY A 336 -9.44 6.25 27.07
C GLY A 336 -8.35 7.33 27.10
N GLU A 337 -8.59 8.50 27.67
CA GLU A 337 -7.69 9.66 27.53
C GLU A 337 -6.74 9.93 28.70
N TRP A 338 -6.83 9.15 29.76
CA TRP A 338 -5.90 9.16 30.90
C TRP A 338 -6.03 10.36 31.86
N HIS A 339 -7.15 11.09 31.87
CA HIS A 339 -7.43 12.10 32.92
C HIS A 339 -8.16 11.55 34.14
N THR A 340 -8.99 10.52 33.97
CA THR A 340 -9.69 9.84 35.07
C THR A 340 -9.27 8.37 35.17
N SER A 341 -9.56 7.74 36.30
CA SER A 341 -9.50 6.29 36.42
C SER A 341 -10.26 5.80 37.65
N SER A 342 -11.07 4.75 37.49
CA SER A 342 -11.73 4.08 38.61
C SER A 342 -10.83 3.07 39.32
N ASN A 343 -9.69 2.72 38.72
CA ASN A 343 -8.68 1.79 39.25
C ASN A 343 -7.32 2.47 39.51
N ASN A 344 -7.30 3.81 39.65
CA ASN A 344 -6.10 4.60 39.89
C ASN A 344 -4.98 4.38 38.84
N LEU A 345 -5.34 4.13 37.59
CA LEU A 345 -4.41 3.85 36.49
C LEU A 345 -3.66 5.10 36.00
N THR A 346 -4.14 6.30 36.34
CA THR A 346 -3.44 7.55 36.07
C THR A 346 -2.24 7.77 37.00
N ALA A 347 -2.12 7.01 38.10
CA ALA A 347 -0.95 7.05 38.96
C ALA A 347 0.34 6.65 38.21
N ALA A 348 1.47 7.24 38.60
CA ALA A 348 2.72 7.14 37.84
C ALA A 348 3.18 5.70 37.52
N SER A 349 3.06 4.77 38.46
CA SER A 349 3.48 3.37 38.25
C SER A 349 2.57 2.59 37.28
N PRO A 350 1.24 2.48 37.51
CA PRO A 350 0.33 1.87 36.53
C PRO A 350 0.43 2.51 35.14
N ARG A 351 0.51 3.84 35.09
CA ARG A 351 0.61 4.62 33.85
C ARG A 351 1.84 4.24 33.02
N THR A 352 3.01 4.14 33.65
CA THR A 352 4.26 3.69 33.02
C THR A 352 4.16 2.25 32.55
N GLN A 353 3.58 1.33 33.34
CA GLN A 353 3.40 -0.07 32.94
C GLN A 353 2.52 -0.20 31.69
N ILE A 354 1.41 0.55 31.62
CA ILE A 354 0.51 0.54 30.46
C ILE A 354 1.21 1.13 29.23
N ARG A 355 1.93 2.24 29.37
CA ARG A 355 2.76 2.80 28.29
C ARG A 355 3.74 1.76 27.73
N ASP A 356 4.47 1.07 28.61
CA ASP A 356 5.49 0.10 28.19
C ASP A 356 4.86 -1.12 27.51
N ALA A 357 3.72 -1.59 28.02
CA ALA A 357 2.95 -2.64 27.38
C ALA A 357 2.50 -2.23 25.96
N LEU A 358 1.99 -1.01 25.78
CA LEU A 358 1.57 -0.49 24.47
C LEU A 358 2.76 -0.36 23.50
N LEU A 359 3.89 0.16 23.96
CA LEU A 359 5.11 0.28 23.13
C LEU A 359 5.72 -1.08 22.77
N ASN A 360 5.55 -2.10 23.62
CA ASN A 360 5.94 -3.48 23.34
C ASN A 360 4.95 -4.22 22.41
N ALA A 361 3.67 -3.83 22.43
CA ALA A 361 2.65 -4.38 21.55
C ALA A 361 2.70 -3.77 20.14
N LEU A 362 3.20 -2.54 20.01
CA LEU A 362 3.27 -1.79 18.76
C LEU A 362 4.65 -1.98 18.08
N PRO A 363 4.73 -2.21 16.76
CA PRO A 363 6.01 -2.29 16.04
C PRO A 363 6.87 -1.03 16.18
N THR A 364 8.20 -1.22 16.17
CA THR A 364 9.19 -0.19 16.49
C THR A 364 9.17 1.03 15.57
N ASP A 365 8.64 0.87 14.36
CA ASP A 365 8.52 1.94 13.36
C ASP A 365 7.21 2.73 13.46
N ARG A 366 6.29 2.36 14.37
CA ARG A 366 5.03 3.07 14.66
C ARG A 366 5.12 3.87 15.96
N PHE A 367 4.29 4.91 16.03
CA PHE A 367 4.21 5.83 17.17
C PHE A 367 2.98 5.55 18.02
N LEU A 368 3.18 5.63 19.33
CA LEU A 368 2.12 5.82 20.32
C LEU A 368 1.83 7.32 20.45
N GLN A 369 0.60 7.72 20.73
CA GLN A 369 0.23 9.11 21.03
C GLN A 369 -0.50 9.21 22.36
N LEU A 370 -0.16 10.23 23.14
CA LEU A 370 -0.84 10.58 24.40
C LEU A 370 -1.28 12.04 24.40
N ARG A 371 -2.26 12.36 25.23
CA ARG A 371 -2.78 13.73 25.38
C ARG A 371 -1.87 14.63 26.21
N TYR A 372 -1.49 14.20 27.41
CA TYR A 372 -0.95 15.09 28.45
C TYR A 372 0.58 15.28 28.42
N PRO A 373 1.09 16.50 28.17
CA PRO A 373 2.52 16.82 28.26
C PRO A 373 3.17 16.53 29.62
N PRO A 374 2.53 16.74 30.79
CA PRO A 374 3.12 16.37 32.08
C PRO A 374 3.59 14.92 32.16
N TYR A 375 2.85 14.00 31.53
CA TYR A 375 3.19 12.57 31.54
C TYR A 375 4.41 12.30 30.66
N LEU A 376 4.47 12.96 29.50
CA LEU A 376 5.60 12.88 28.58
C LEU A 376 6.88 13.44 29.21
N MET A 377 6.78 14.59 29.87
CA MET A 377 7.89 15.25 30.56
C MET A 377 8.39 14.45 31.77
N GLN A 378 7.50 13.73 32.46
CA GLN A 378 7.90 12.81 33.54
C GLN A 378 8.74 11.65 33.00
N TRP A 379 8.40 11.12 31.82
CA TRP A 379 9.11 10.00 31.20
C TRP A 379 10.39 10.43 30.49
N ALA A 380 10.41 11.64 29.96
CA ALA A 380 11.57 12.25 29.33
C ALA A 380 11.54 13.77 29.58
N SER A 381 12.36 14.23 30.53
CA SER A 381 12.42 15.66 30.86
C SER A 381 13.02 16.51 29.73
N GLN A 382 13.71 15.88 28.79
CA GLN A 382 14.25 16.48 27.57
C GLN A 382 13.63 15.78 26.36
N VAL A 383 13.37 16.54 25.31
CA VAL A 383 12.82 15.98 24.06
C VAL A 383 13.85 15.00 23.46
N PRO A 384 13.44 13.76 23.14
CA PRO A 384 14.34 12.78 22.54
C PRO A 384 14.81 13.23 21.15
N SER A 385 15.93 12.67 20.71
CA SER A 385 16.34 12.85 19.32
C SER A 385 15.51 11.96 18.39
N TRP A 386 15.46 12.32 17.11
CA TRP A 386 14.73 11.54 16.10
C TRP A 386 15.19 10.08 16.11
N ARG A 387 14.30 9.16 16.50
CA ARG A 387 14.54 7.71 16.50
C ARG A 387 15.85 7.31 17.21
N ASP A 388 16.15 7.93 18.36
CA ASP A 388 17.37 7.66 19.14
C ASP A 388 17.41 6.30 19.86
N GLY A 389 16.38 5.47 19.66
CA GLY A 389 16.25 4.15 20.27
C GLY A 389 15.54 4.15 21.62
N SER A 390 15.31 5.31 22.23
CA SER A 390 14.53 5.42 23.46
C SER A 390 13.05 5.15 23.21
N ALA A 391 12.35 4.68 24.25
CA ALA A 391 10.88 4.57 24.26
C ALA A 391 10.21 5.93 23.99
N ALA A 392 10.77 7.01 24.54
CA ALA A 392 10.26 8.38 24.37
C ALA A 392 10.27 8.84 22.90
N SER A 393 11.28 8.44 22.11
CA SER A 393 11.35 8.77 20.67
C SER A 393 10.25 8.13 19.81
N ARG A 394 9.42 7.26 20.40
CA ARG A 394 8.27 6.60 19.79
C ARG A 394 6.93 7.12 20.31
N ILE A 395 6.93 8.19 21.10
CA ILE A 395 5.71 8.78 21.67
C ILE A 395 5.50 10.19 21.12
N GLY A 396 4.37 10.39 20.45
CA GLY A 396 3.87 11.68 20.00
C GLY A 396 2.70 12.19 20.84
N VAL A 397 2.07 13.25 20.37
CA VAL A 397 0.95 13.91 21.06
C VAL A 397 -0.32 13.80 20.23
N HIS A 398 -1.44 13.55 20.90
CA HIS A 398 -2.76 13.84 20.36
C HIS A 398 -3.42 14.88 21.26
N ASN A 399 -3.57 16.11 20.77
CA ASN A 399 -4.22 17.17 21.51
C ASN A 399 -5.73 17.12 21.26
N ASP A 400 -6.45 16.57 22.22
CA ASP A 400 -7.91 16.70 22.28
C ASP A 400 -8.24 18.07 22.87
N CYS A 401 -9.11 18.83 22.17
CA CYS A 401 -9.40 20.25 22.38
C CYS A 401 -8.39 21.29 21.88
N PHE A 402 -7.62 20.98 20.84
CA PHE A 402 -6.69 21.94 20.23
C PHE A 402 -7.38 23.24 19.82
N LEU A 403 -6.81 24.38 20.24
CA LEU A 403 -7.30 25.75 20.00
C LEU A 403 -8.57 26.14 20.77
N ALA A 404 -9.12 25.25 21.61
CA ALA A 404 -10.36 25.50 22.32
C ALA A 404 -10.24 26.58 23.40
N SER A 405 -9.12 26.60 24.13
CA SER A 405 -8.92 27.51 25.27
C SER A 405 -7.43 27.67 25.57
N ALA A 406 -7.05 28.52 26.53
CA ALA A 406 -5.64 28.68 26.88
C ALA A 406 -4.99 27.33 27.23
N THR A 407 -5.72 26.43 27.87
CA THR A 407 -5.25 25.10 28.28
C THR A 407 -5.56 23.98 27.28
N ASP A 408 -6.30 24.30 26.20
CA ASP A 408 -6.94 23.28 25.35
C ASP A 408 -7.76 22.30 26.20
N VAL A 409 -8.64 22.87 27.03
CA VAL A 409 -9.57 22.22 27.96
C VAL A 409 -8.87 21.12 28.77
N GLY A 410 -7.85 21.53 29.51
CA GLY A 410 -7.10 20.68 30.43
C GLY A 410 -5.96 19.86 29.80
N THR A 411 -5.73 19.91 28.48
CA THR A 411 -4.54 19.28 27.87
C THR A 411 -3.24 19.85 28.45
N TYR A 412 -3.20 21.17 28.65
CA TYR A 412 -2.11 21.89 29.30
C TYR A 412 -2.51 22.39 30.69
N SER A 413 -1.51 22.76 31.49
CA SER A 413 -1.70 23.29 32.84
C SER A 413 -2.50 24.60 32.90
N GLU A 414 -3.25 24.78 33.98
CA GLU A 414 -3.90 26.06 34.33
C GLU A 414 -2.87 27.15 34.71
N ASP A 415 -1.78 26.75 35.38
CA ASP A 415 -0.66 27.65 35.68
C ASP A 415 0.04 28.07 34.37
N ALA A 416 0.14 29.39 34.15
CA ALA A 416 0.61 29.95 32.89
C ALA A 416 2.09 29.65 32.59
N ALA A 417 2.95 29.66 33.62
CA ALA A 417 4.37 29.37 33.44
C ALA A 417 4.60 27.89 33.10
N THR A 418 3.94 27.00 33.84
CA THR A 418 3.97 25.56 33.59
C THR A 418 3.40 25.22 32.22
N ARG A 419 2.25 25.81 31.86
CA ARG A 419 1.64 25.68 30.54
C ARG A 419 2.58 26.08 29.42
N GLN A 420 3.27 27.21 29.56
CA GLN A 420 4.21 27.65 28.53
C GLN A 420 5.35 26.65 28.36
N ASN A 421 5.86 26.06 29.45
CA ASN A 421 6.88 25.01 29.40
C ASN A 421 6.37 23.74 28.71
N GLU A 422 5.16 23.30 29.03
CA GLU A 422 4.51 22.14 28.40
C GLU A 422 4.27 22.35 26.89
N ARG A 423 3.81 23.54 26.50
CA ARG A 423 3.64 23.91 25.09
C ARG A 423 4.98 23.95 24.36
N ASN A 424 6.03 24.49 24.99
CA ASN A 424 7.39 24.50 24.42
C ASN A 424 7.95 23.08 24.23
N TYR A 425 7.75 22.21 25.23
CA TYR A 425 8.12 20.80 25.15
C TYR A 425 7.37 20.11 24.00
N THR A 426 6.06 20.31 23.91
CA THR A 426 5.20 19.70 22.89
C THR A 426 5.57 20.17 21.47
N ALA A 427 5.80 21.47 21.27
CA ALA A 427 6.26 22.03 20.00
C ALA A 427 7.67 21.56 19.60
N SER A 428 8.50 21.19 20.57
CA SER A 428 9.82 20.62 20.32
C SER A 428 9.72 19.13 19.98
N LEU A 429 8.89 18.38 20.72
CA LEU A 429 8.62 16.97 20.48
C LEU A 429 7.99 16.72 19.11
N SER A 430 7.10 17.60 18.63
CA SER A 430 6.45 17.44 17.33
C SER A 430 7.41 17.46 16.12
N ARG A 431 8.64 17.93 16.31
CA ARG A 431 9.70 17.88 15.28
C ARG A 431 10.24 16.47 15.06
N VAL A 432 10.03 15.57 16.02
CA VAL A 432 10.55 14.19 16.05
C VAL A 432 9.48 13.13 16.31
N ALA A 433 8.25 13.51 16.66
CA ALA A 433 7.11 12.61 16.84
C ALA A 433 5.80 13.27 16.33
N PRO A 434 4.78 12.50 15.94
CA PRO A 434 3.57 13.05 15.33
C PRO A 434 2.71 13.83 16.33
N PHE A 435 2.17 14.96 15.88
CA PHE A 435 1.16 15.75 16.58
C PHE A 435 -0.18 15.64 15.83
N GLY A 436 -1.12 14.89 16.41
CA GLY A 436 -2.51 14.84 15.97
C GLY A 436 -3.38 15.75 16.82
N ALA A 437 -4.55 16.14 16.33
CA ALA A 437 -5.43 16.99 17.10
C ALA A 437 -6.91 16.81 16.77
N GLU A 438 -7.75 17.32 17.67
CA GLU A 438 -9.19 17.50 17.52
C GLU A 438 -9.58 18.85 18.14
N THR A 439 -10.50 19.58 17.52
CA THR A 439 -11.13 20.77 18.13
C THR A 439 -12.29 20.33 19.03
N CYS A 440 -12.63 21.10 20.06
CA CYS A 440 -13.74 20.74 20.95
C CYS A 440 -14.52 21.98 21.42
N ASN A 441 -15.41 21.79 22.40
CA ASN A 441 -16.17 22.88 23.02
C ASN A 441 -15.27 23.74 23.91
N PRO A 442 -15.12 25.04 23.65
CA PRO A 442 -14.46 25.92 24.60
C PRO A 442 -15.21 26.05 25.92
N ALA A 443 -16.55 25.89 25.89
CA ALA A 443 -17.40 26.12 27.06
C ALA A 443 -17.18 25.10 28.19
N ASP A 444 -16.41 24.05 27.94
CA ASP A 444 -16.00 23.08 28.96
C ASP A 444 -14.91 23.64 29.89
N GLU A 445 -14.32 24.81 29.56
CA GLU A 445 -13.48 25.63 30.43
C GLU A 445 -14.16 26.99 30.69
N GLU A 446 -14.29 27.37 31.96
CA GLU A 446 -14.91 28.64 32.34
C GLU A 446 -14.09 29.83 31.81
N GLY A 447 -14.74 30.72 31.07
CA GLY A 447 -14.09 31.92 30.51
C GLY A 447 -13.14 31.64 29.35
N ALA A 448 -13.20 30.45 28.73
CA ALA A 448 -12.35 30.10 27.61
C ALA A 448 -12.47 31.08 26.44
N VAL A 449 -11.31 31.46 25.89
CA VAL A 449 -11.21 32.25 24.66
C VAL A 449 -10.63 31.37 23.54
N PRO A 450 -11.46 30.91 22.58
CA PRO A 450 -11.01 30.02 21.52
C PRO A 450 -10.13 30.74 20.49
N ARG A 451 -9.02 30.10 20.12
CA ARG A 451 -8.08 30.54 19.08
C ARG A 451 -8.53 30.05 17.71
N SER A 452 -9.66 30.59 17.26
CA SER A 452 -10.44 30.06 16.12
C SER A 452 -10.22 30.77 14.78
N SER A 453 -9.36 31.79 14.70
CA SER A 453 -9.10 32.52 13.45
C SER A 453 -8.12 31.79 12.52
N CYS A 454 -8.02 32.24 11.28
CA CYS A 454 -6.99 31.82 10.34
C CYS A 454 -5.58 32.11 10.85
N THR A 455 -5.37 33.27 11.47
CA THR A 455 -4.08 33.63 12.08
C THR A 455 -3.68 32.60 13.12
N ASP A 456 -4.64 32.13 13.93
CA ASP A 456 -4.39 31.16 14.99
C ASP A 456 -3.98 29.79 14.44
N ILE A 457 -4.79 29.19 13.54
CA ILE A 457 -4.50 27.85 13.01
C ILE A 457 -3.24 27.83 12.13
N LEU A 458 -2.96 28.89 11.37
CA LEU A 458 -1.74 28.95 10.56
C LEU A 458 -0.49 29.13 11.42
N ALA A 459 -0.59 29.82 12.55
CA ALA A 459 0.52 29.97 13.50
C ALA A 459 0.73 28.69 14.32
N GLU A 460 -0.30 28.20 15.00
CA GLU A 460 -0.18 27.05 15.91
C GLU A 460 -0.08 25.72 15.18
N GLY A 461 -0.76 25.55 14.04
CA GLY A 461 -0.60 24.38 13.20
C GLY A 461 0.86 24.19 12.76
N LYS A 462 1.54 25.29 12.42
CA LYS A 462 2.98 25.30 12.14
C LYS A 462 3.83 25.08 13.38
N GLN A 463 3.52 25.75 14.50
CA GLN A 463 4.27 25.63 15.75
C GLN A 463 4.31 24.19 16.26
N PHE A 464 3.16 23.51 16.23
CA PHE A 464 3.02 22.15 16.74
C PHE A 464 3.22 21.07 15.68
N GLY A 465 3.55 21.42 14.43
CA GLY A 465 3.73 20.42 13.38
C GLY A 465 2.48 19.58 13.18
N LEU A 466 1.31 20.22 13.12
CA LEU A 466 0.01 19.56 13.03
C LEU A 466 0.00 18.60 11.84
N THR A 467 -0.14 17.31 12.15
CA THR A 467 -0.01 16.22 11.17
C THR A 467 -1.37 15.82 10.62
N TYR A 468 -2.37 15.71 11.50
CA TYR A 468 -3.74 15.39 11.16
C TYR A 468 -4.72 16.03 12.16
N LEU A 469 -5.92 16.37 11.70
CA LEU A 469 -6.94 17.10 12.48
C LEU A 469 -8.34 16.52 12.22
N ASN A 470 -9.17 16.43 13.26
CA ASN A 470 -10.58 16.04 13.13
C ASN A 470 -11.35 17.03 12.25
N ASN A 471 -12.18 16.57 11.31
CA ASN A 471 -12.94 17.45 10.42
C ASN A 471 -14.34 17.86 10.93
N ASP A 472 -14.85 17.13 11.92
CA ASP A 472 -16.27 17.06 12.25
C ASP A 472 -16.60 17.84 13.55
N TYR A 473 -15.71 17.82 14.54
CA TYR A 473 -15.99 18.40 15.86
C TYR A 473 -15.93 19.93 15.87
N TYR A 474 -16.95 20.55 16.48
CA TYR A 474 -17.08 22.01 16.66
C TYR A 474 -16.78 22.82 15.39
N ARG A 475 -17.24 22.27 14.26
CA ARG A 475 -16.95 22.76 12.92
C ARG A 475 -17.29 24.23 12.72
N ASP A 476 -18.46 24.65 13.20
CA ASP A 476 -18.95 26.03 13.02
C ASP A 476 -18.04 27.08 13.67
N LEU A 477 -17.50 26.75 14.85
CA LEU A 477 -16.64 27.68 15.58
C LEU A 477 -15.24 27.78 14.96
N PHE A 478 -14.71 26.69 14.41
CA PHE A 478 -13.35 26.60 13.89
C PHE A 478 -13.29 26.50 12.37
N HIS A 479 -13.60 25.33 11.83
CA HIS A 479 -13.44 25.00 10.41
C HIS A 479 -14.26 25.92 9.49
N THR A 480 -15.54 26.12 9.79
CA THR A 480 -16.42 27.01 9.01
C THR A 480 -15.89 28.45 9.05
N LYS A 481 -15.31 28.88 10.18
CA LYS A 481 -14.67 30.19 10.31
C LYS A 481 -13.39 30.30 9.47
N TRP A 482 -12.56 29.26 9.42
CA TRP A 482 -11.39 29.21 8.53
C TRP A 482 -11.77 29.20 7.05
N GLU A 483 -12.91 28.59 6.71
CA GLU A 483 -13.49 28.64 5.36
C GLU A 483 -13.97 30.04 5.00
N GLN A 484 -14.73 30.69 5.89
CA GLN A 484 -15.19 32.08 5.73
C GLN A 484 -14.03 33.07 5.63
N GLN A 485 -12.95 32.84 6.37
CA GLN A 485 -11.73 33.67 6.32
C GLN A 485 -10.76 33.25 5.20
N GLY A 486 -11.05 32.19 4.44
CA GLY A 486 -10.33 31.82 3.23
C GLY A 486 -9.02 31.03 3.41
N CYS A 487 -8.65 30.61 4.62
CA CYS A 487 -7.38 29.87 4.85
C CYS A 487 -7.52 28.35 4.89
N MET A 488 -8.73 27.79 4.88
CA MET A 488 -8.93 26.33 5.00
C MET A 488 -8.09 25.52 3.99
N ALA A 489 -7.96 26.01 2.76
CA ALA A 489 -7.17 25.33 1.74
C ALA A 489 -5.67 25.32 2.08
N GLU A 490 -5.16 26.38 2.71
CA GLU A 490 -3.78 26.42 3.21
C GLU A 490 -3.60 25.47 4.40
N VAL A 491 -4.54 25.43 5.33
CA VAL A 491 -4.54 24.47 6.47
C VAL A 491 -4.45 23.04 5.95
N LYS A 492 -5.34 22.65 5.02
CA LYS A 492 -5.37 21.30 4.43
C LYS A 492 -4.09 20.93 3.69
N ARG A 493 -3.46 21.88 2.98
CA ARG A 493 -2.19 21.64 2.27
C ARG A 493 -1.00 21.55 3.22
N SER A 494 -1.02 22.28 4.32
CA SER A 494 0.13 22.44 5.20
C SER A 494 0.22 21.37 6.28
N MET A 495 -0.88 20.74 6.69
CA MET A 495 -0.83 19.64 7.65
C MET A 495 0.14 18.53 7.23
N GLY A 496 0.92 17.99 8.15
CA GLY A 496 1.86 16.89 7.87
C GLY A 496 2.99 17.30 6.93
N TYR A 497 3.49 16.34 6.14
CA TYR A 497 4.45 16.61 5.08
C TYR A 497 3.79 17.11 3.79
N ARG A 498 4.50 17.94 3.02
CA ARG A 498 4.15 18.31 1.65
C ARG A 498 5.42 18.38 0.81
N PHE A 499 5.76 17.29 0.13
CA PHE A 499 6.99 17.19 -0.65
C PHE A 499 6.83 17.84 -2.02
N GLU A 500 7.75 18.72 -2.36
CA GLU A 500 7.83 19.47 -3.60
C GLU A 500 9.17 19.13 -4.26
N LEU A 501 9.13 18.37 -5.36
CA LEU A 501 10.34 18.16 -6.15
C LEU A 501 10.73 19.52 -6.74
N SER A 502 12.00 19.91 -6.64
CA SER A 502 12.50 21.20 -7.16
C SER A 502 13.30 21.00 -8.43
N THR A 503 14.33 20.15 -8.37
CA THR A 503 15.17 19.78 -9.53
C THR A 503 15.51 18.30 -9.49
N LEU A 504 15.70 17.72 -10.68
CA LEU A 504 16.22 16.37 -10.85
C LEU A 504 17.34 16.41 -11.89
N ARG A 505 18.46 15.77 -11.56
CA ARG A 505 19.57 15.47 -12.46
C ARG A 505 19.83 13.97 -12.43
N HIS A 506 20.05 13.35 -13.58
CA HIS A 506 20.41 11.93 -13.63
C HIS A 506 21.33 11.62 -14.81
N SER A 507 22.01 10.46 -14.76
CA SER A 507 22.79 9.94 -15.89
C SER A 507 21.93 9.86 -17.16
N ALA A 508 22.44 10.35 -18.29
CA ALA A 508 21.71 10.34 -19.56
C ALA A 508 21.62 8.94 -20.20
N ALA A 509 22.62 8.09 -19.96
CA ALA A 509 22.63 6.71 -20.39
C ALA A 509 23.30 5.81 -19.36
N VAL A 510 22.79 4.60 -19.19
CA VAL A 510 23.33 3.56 -18.29
C VAL A 510 23.21 2.21 -18.98
N THR A 511 24.29 1.42 -18.97
CA THR A 511 24.25 0.05 -19.50
C THR A 511 23.46 -0.85 -18.55
N ALA A 512 22.65 -1.79 -19.07
CA ALA A 512 21.96 -2.74 -18.22
C ALA A 512 22.96 -3.55 -17.36
N GLY A 513 22.69 -3.65 -16.06
CA GLY A 513 23.61 -4.24 -15.07
C GLY A 513 24.65 -3.27 -14.49
N GLN A 514 24.71 -2.02 -14.96
CA GLN A 514 25.62 -0.99 -14.46
C GLN A 514 24.89 0.08 -13.64
N SER A 515 25.69 0.88 -12.93
CA SER A 515 25.19 1.96 -12.07
C SER A 515 25.10 3.30 -12.81
N GLY A 516 24.10 4.09 -12.45
CA GLY A 516 23.97 5.50 -12.78
C GLY A 516 23.76 6.33 -11.52
N ASP A 517 23.77 7.65 -11.69
CA ASP A 517 23.66 8.62 -10.62
C ASP A 517 22.39 9.45 -10.76
N LEU A 518 21.84 9.82 -9.61
CA LEU A 518 20.68 10.70 -9.48
C LEU A 518 20.95 11.74 -8.39
N LEU A 519 20.63 12.99 -8.70
CA LEU A 519 20.65 14.11 -7.77
C LEU A 519 19.26 14.77 -7.80
N LEU A 520 18.55 14.70 -6.68
CA LEU A 520 17.19 15.23 -6.53
C LEU A 520 17.18 16.30 -5.42
N THR A 521 16.60 17.45 -5.71
CA THR A 521 16.30 18.46 -4.69
C THR A 521 14.82 18.41 -4.34
N VAL A 522 14.50 18.29 -3.06
CA VAL A 522 13.12 18.25 -2.55
C VAL A 522 12.94 19.29 -1.46
N ARG A 523 11.87 20.08 -1.52
CA ARG A 523 11.43 20.93 -0.41
C ARG A 523 10.27 20.24 0.30
N ASN A 524 10.24 20.27 1.64
CA ASN A 524 9.03 19.95 2.38
C ASN A 524 8.39 21.27 2.85
N SER A 525 7.27 21.65 2.24
CA SER A 525 6.53 22.86 2.60
C SER A 525 5.43 22.63 3.62
N GLY A 526 5.26 21.38 4.09
CA GLY A 526 4.32 21.04 5.16
C GLY A 526 4.84 21.43 6.54
N TRP A 527 3.97 21.31 7.54
CA TRP A 527 4.26 21.63 8.94
C TRP A 527 5.02 20.51 9.67
N ALA A 528 4.99 19.28 9.16
CA ALA A 528 5.67 18.15 9.76
C ALA A 528 6.52 17.34 8.75
N ARG A 529 7.36 16.46 9.29
CA ARG A 529 8.05 15.42 8.50
C ARG A 529 7.10 14.25 8.19
N ALA A 530 7.51 13.35 7.30
CA ALA A 530 6.91 12.02 7.27
C ALA A 530 7.39 11.20 8.48
N PHE A 531 6.50 10.43 9.09
CA PHE A 531 6.77 9.70 10.33
C PHE A 531 6.95 8.19 10.11
N ASN A 532 6.09 7.58 9.28
CA ASN A 532 6.19 6.16 8.96
C ASN A 532 7.12 5.93 7.75
N PRO A 533 7.72 4.74 7.63
CA PRO A 533 8.67 4.43 6.56
C PRO A 533 8.11 4.72 5.17
N ARG A 534 8.96 5.37 4.36
CA ARG A 534 8.73 5.65 2.94
C ARG A 534 10.03 5.33 2.20
N ALA A 535 9.92 4.88 0.97
CA ALA A 535 11.08 4.66 0.11
C ALA A 535 11.00 5.60 -1.10
N LEU A 536 12.13 6.10 -1.59
CA LEU A 536 12.19 6.74 -2.90
C LEU A 536 12.48 5.68 -3.96
N HIS A 537 11.63 5.57 -4.98
CA HIS A 537 11.81 4.65 -6.09
C HIS A 537 12.02 5.43 -7.38
N LEU A 538 13.08 5.07 -8.12
CA LEU A 538 13.27 5.45 -9.51
C LEU A 538 12.52 4.44 -10.39
N LEU A 539 11.65 4.96 -11.25
CA LEU A 539 10.93 4.17 -12.24
C LEU A 539 11.45 4.53 -13.64
N LEU A 540 11.78 3.50 -14.41
CA LEU A 540 12.13 3.62 -15.82
C LEU A 540 11.00 2.97 -16.63
N LYS A 541 10.21 3.78 -17.35
CA LYS A 541 9.11 3.31 -18.21
C LYS A 541 9.56 3.34 -19.67
N HIS A 542 9.67 2.19 -20.29
CA HIS A 542 10.14 2.08 -21.67
C HIS A 542 9.19 2.79 -22.63
N LYS A 543 9.72 3.68 -23.49
CA LYS A 543 8.89 4.57 -24.32
C LYS A 543 8.06 3.84 -25.39
N THR A 544 8.50 2.68 -25.85
CA THR A 544 7.79 1.94 -26.91
C THR A 544 6.92 0.81 -26.37
N THR A 545 7.42 0.04 -25.40
CA THR A 545 6.69 -1.13 -24.86
C THR A 545 5.89 -0.81 -23.60
N SER A 546 6.08 0.38 -23.01
CA SER A 546 5.53 0.77 -21.69
C SER A 546 5.93 -0.13 -20.52
N ALA A 547 6.89 -1.06 -20.71
CA ALA A 547 7.42 -1.89 -19.63
C ALA A 547 8.10 -1.01 -18.56
N VAL A 548 7.84 -1.29 -17.29
CA VAL A 548 8.34 -0.49 -16.16
C VAL A 548 9.36 -1.29 -15.36
N VAL A 549 10.54 -0.71 -15.17
CA VAL A 549 11.53 -1.16 -14.20
C VAL A 549 11.44 -0.28 -12.96
N ARG A 550 11.31 -0.89 -11.78
CA ARG A 550 11.26 -0.20 -10.48
C ARG A 550 12.58 -0.43 -9.74
N ILE A 551 13.27 0.64 -9.38
CA ILE A 551 14.56 0.61 -8.69
C ILE A 551 14.40 1.35 -7.36
N ALA A 552 14.48 0.63 -6.25
CA ALA A 552 14.42 1.23 -4.92
C ALA A 552 15.74 1.92 -4.58
N LEU A 553 15.69 3.17 -4.16
CA LEU A 553 16.86 3.93 -3.70
C LEU A 553 16.96 3.78 -2.18
N THR A 554 17.41 2.60 -1.72
CA THR A 554 17.36 2.18 -0.30
C THR A 554 18.16 3.06 0.66
N ALA A 555 19.15 3.81 0.15
CA ALA A 555 19.91 4.79 0.92
C ALA A 555 19.14 6.10 1.20
N VAL A 556 17.97 6.29 0.58
CA VAL A 556 17.17 7.52 0.70
C VAL A 556 15.98 7.27 1.61
N ASP A 557 15.92 8.01 2.73
CA ASP A 557 14.78 8.02 3.64
C ASP A 557 14.05 9.38 3.59
N PRO A 558 12.88 9.47 2.92
CA PRO A 558 12.06 10.68 2.86
C PRO A 558 11.62 11.23 4.22
N ARG A 559 11.68 10.46 5.31
CA ARG A 559 11.40 10.96 6.67
C ARG A 559 12.45 11.96 7.16
N GLY A 560 13.61 12.01 6.49
CA GLY A 560 14.64 13.02 6.69
C GLY A 560 14.35 14.37 6.04
N TRP A 561 13.33 14.48 5.18
CA TRP A 561 12.96 15.74 4.53
C TRP A 561 12.17 16.64 5.49
N LEU A 562 12.90 17.46 6.25
CA LEU A 562 12.35 18.24 7.36
C LEU A 562 11.42 19.37 6.89
N PRO A 563 10.36 19.71 7.65
CA PRO A 563 9.43 20.78 7.30
C PRO A 563 10.15 22.13 7.16
N ASN A 564 9.68 22.95 6.23
CA ASN A 564 10.26 24.25 5.86
C ASN A 564 11.76 24.20 5.53
N SER A 565 12.22 23.09 4.95
CA SER A 565 13.61 22.90 4.51
C SER A 565 13.69 22.31 3.12
N THR A 566 14.83 22.53 2.48
CA THR A 566 15.21 21.91 1.22
C THR A 566 16.28 20.86 1.48
N SER A 567 16.05 19.65 0.99
CA SER A 567 16.95 18.51 1.07
C SER A 567 17.50 18.18 -0.31
N THR A 568 18.80 17.91 -0.39
CA THR A 568 19.46 17.43 -1.59
C THR A 568 19.79 15.95 -1.40
N VAL A 569 19.29 15.12 -2.30
CA VAL A 569 19.45 13.67 -2.31
C VAL A 569 20.40 13.31 -3.44
N SER A 570 21.59 12.82 -3.10
CA SER A 570 22.49 12.18 -4.06
C SER A 570 22.41 10.67 -3.86
N ALA A 571 22.03 9.94 -4.91
CA ALA A 571 21.86 8.50 -4.86
C ALA A 571 22.39 7.85 -6.15
N GLY A 572 23.18 6.79 -5.99
CA GLY A 572 23.45 5.85 -7.06
C GLY A 572 22.28 4.88 -7.23
N PHE A 573 22.08 4.38 -8.44
CA PHE A 573 21.12 3.33 -8.74
C PHE A 573 21.71 2.35 -9.75
N THR A 574 21.28 1.09 -9.72
CA THR A 574 21.71 0.07 -10.68
C THR A 574 20.53 -0.29 -11.57
N VAL A 575 20.73 -0.21 -12.89
CA VAL A 575 19.74 -0.71 -13.85
C VAL A 575 19.85 -2.25 -13.86
N PRO A 576 18.79 -3.01 -13.59
CA PRO A 576 18.86 -4.47 -13.57
C PRO A 576 19.42 -5.05 -14.88
N ALA A 577 20.25 -6.09 -14.76
CA ALA A 577 20.74 -6.83 -15.92
C ALA A 577 19.55 -7.38 -16.74
N GLY A 578 19.69 -7.35 -18.08
CA GLY A 578 18.61 -7.77 -18.98
C GLY A 578 17.47 -6.75 -19.16
N THR A 579 17.55 -5.56 -18.56
CA THR A 579 16.67 -4.45 -18.94
C THR A 579 16.84 -4.17 -20.43
N PRO A 580 15.77 -4.17 -21.24
CA PRO A 580 15.88 -3.94 -22.68
C PRO A 580 16.59 -2.63 -23.02
N THR A 581 17.38 -2.64 -24.08
CA THR A 581 18.00 -1.42 -24.59
C THR A 581 16.92 -0.50 -25.15
N GLY A 582 17.02 0.80 -24.88
CA GLY A 582 16.07 1.77 -25.41
C GLY A 582 15.95 3.03 -24.57
N ALA A 583 14.98 3.85 -24.94
CA ALA A 583 14.68 5.10 -24.24
C ALA A 583 13.59 4.88 -23.19
N TYR A 584 13.83 5.36 -21.97
CA TYR A 584 12.92 5.22 -20.83
C TYR A 584 12.53 6.60 -20.30
N ASP A 585 11.22 6.81 -20.10
CA ASP A 585 10.74 7.91 -19.27
C ASP A 585 11.20 7.68 -17.82
N VAL A 586 11.71 8.74 -17.20
CA VAL A 586 12.10 8.73 -15.78
C VAL A 586 10.93 9.19 -14.92
N LEU A 587 10.57 8.40 -13.91
CA LEU A 587 9.54 8.73 -12.93
C LEU A 587 10.06 8.51 -11.51
N LEU A 588 9.50 9.23 -10.55
CA LEU A 588 9.79 9.11 -9.13
C LEU A 588 8.54 8.69 -8.37
N ALA A 589 8.63 7.61 -7.60
CA ALA A 589 7.55 7.13 -6.75
C ALA A 589 7.97 7.16 -5.27
N LEU A 590 7.01 7.38 -4.39
CA LEU A 590 7.20 7.39 -2.94
C LEU A 590 6.22 6.41 -2.29
N PRO A 591 6.34 5.10 -2.58
CA PRO A 591 5.43 4.08 -2.05
C PRO A 591 5.49 3.99 -0.53
N ASP A 592 4.48 3.33 0.03
CA ASP A 592 4.49 2.93 1.44
C ASP A 592 5.69 2.00 1.72
N GLY A 593 6.32 2.16 2.89
CA GLY A 593 7.47 1.36 3.28
C GLY A 593 7.14 -0.08 3.70
N SER A 594 5.87 -0.42 3.91
CA SER A 594 5.45 -1.80 4.16
C SER A 594 5.41 -2.60 2.86
N ALA A 595 5.91 -3.84 2.91
CA ALA A 595 5.89 -4.73 1.74
C ALA A 595 4.46 -4.98 1.24
N SER A 596 3.49 -5.12 2.15
CA SER A 596 2.08 -5.37 1.82
C SER A 596 1.39 -4.22 1.07
N LEU A 597 1.84 -2.97 1.25
CA LEU A 597 1.22 -1.79 0.62
C LEU A 597 2.09 -1.12 -0.45
N SER A 598 3.38 -1.44 -0.53
CA SER A 598 4.35 -0.80 -1.44
C SER A 598 3.95 -0.85 -2.93
N ALA A 599 3.17 -1.85 -3.33
CA ALA A 599 2.67 -2.00 -4.70
C ALA A 599 1.31 -1.29 -4.93
N ASP A 600 0.60 -0.93 -3.87
CA ASP A 600 -0.69 -0.24 -3.95
C ASP A 600 -0.47 1.27 -4.05
N VAL A 601 -0.71 1.79 -5.25
CA VAL A 601 -0.47 3.19 -5.61
C VAL A 601 -1.29 4.19 -4.79
N ARG A 602 -2.37 3.75 -4.13
CA ARG A 602 -3.18 4.60 -3.23
C ARG A 602 -2.41 5.01 -1.98
N TYR A 603 -1.42 4.23 -1.59
CA TYR A 603 -0.52 4.52 -0.48
C TYR A 603 0.79 5.19 -0.92
N SER A 604 0.95 5.49 -2.21
CA SER A 604 2.10 6.28 -2.70
C SER A 604 1.88 7.76 -2.39
N VAL A 605 2.93 8.42 -1.92
CA VAL A 605 2.92 9.89 -1.76
C VAL A 605 2.99 10.55 -3.13
N ARG A 606 1.96 11.34 -3.44
CA ARG A 606 1.99 12.24 -4.59
C ARG A 606 2.71 13.53 -4.21
N PRO A 607 3.85 13.86 -4.84
CA PRO A 607 4.51 15.14 -4.60
C PRO A 607 3.64 16.30 -5.13
N ALA A 608 3.75 17.46 -4.48
CA ALA A 608 3.00 18.66 -4.78
C ALA A 608 3.57 19.42 -5.99
N ASN A 609 3.72 18.73 -7.11
CA ASN A 609 4.20 19.29 -8.37
C ASN A 609 3.05 19.45 -9.36
N ALA A 610 3.09 20.55 -10.11
CA ALA A 610 2.14 20.82 -11.18
C ALA A 610 2.46 19.97 -12.41
N ASP A 611 1.42 19.53 -13.11
CA ASP A 611 1.58 18.91 -14.43
C ASP A 611 2.05 19.99 -15.42
N ASN A 612 2.94 19.62 -16.33
CA ASN A 612 3.48 20.50 -17.37
C ASN A 612 3.59 19.72 -18.69
N THR A 613 2.61 19.93 -19.56
CA THR A 613 2.52 19.27 -20.87
C THR A 613 3.73 19.56 -21.75
N ALA A 614 4.27 20.79 -21.73
CA ALA A 614 5.42 21.17 -22.55
C ALA A 614 6.70 20.43 -22.13
N LYS A 615 6.83 20.09 -20.84
CA LYS A 615 7.93 19.28 -20.31
C LYS A 615 7.58 17.79 -20.22
N ALA A 616 6.39 17.36 -20.63
CA ALA A 616 5.87 16.00 -20.39
C ALA A 616 5.98 15.57 -18.90
N GLN A 617 5.72 16.49 -17.98
CA GLN A 617 5.65 16.23 -16.54
C GLN A 617 4.20 16.02 -16.13
N ALA A 618 3.91 14.93 -15.44
CA ALA A 618 2.57 14.66 -14.94
C ALA A 618 2.58 13.56 -13.87
N TRP A 619 1.58 13.56 -13.01
CA TRP A 619 1.28 12.40 -12.15
C TRP A 619 0.76 11.21 -12.97
N ASP A 620 1.44 10.06 -12.91
CA ASP A 620 0.98 8.79 -13.46
C ASP A 620 0.26 8.00 -12.36
N ALA A 621 -1.07 8.09 -12.35
CA ALA A 621 -1.91 7.49 -11.32
C ALA A 621 -1.85 5.95 -11.29
N ALA A 622 -1.60 5.30 -12.43
CA ALA A 622 -1.49 3.84 -12.51
C ALA A 622 -0.17 3.34 -11.91
N LEU A 623 0.88 4.17 -11.91
CA LEU A 623 2.17 3.83 -11.34
C LEU A 623 2.38 4.38 -9.93
N GLY A 624 1.53 5.33 -9.50
CA GLY A 624 1.70 6.06 -8.24
C GLY A 624 2.99 6.87 -8.24
N ALA A 625 3.33 7.49 -9.38
CA ALA A 625 4.63 8.09 -9.63
C ALA A 625 4.53 9.41 -10.40
N PHE A 626 5.43 10.34 -10.13
CA PHE A 626 5.53 11.60 -10.87
C PHE A 626 6.52 11.44 -12.03
N ARG A 627 6.06 11.68 -13.27
CA ARG A 627 6.89 11.67 -14.47
C ARG A 627 7.75 12.93 -14.53
N ALA A 628 9.07 12.75 -14.64
CA ALA A 628 10.02 13.84 -14.56
C ALA A 628 10.12 14.69 -15.85
N GLY A 629 9.62 14.17 -16.97
CA GLY A 629 9.75 14.82 -18.27
C GLY A 629 11.13 14.63 -18.93
N THR A 630 11.94 13.73 -18.38
CA THR A 630 13.29 13.41 -18.87
C THR A 630 13.38 11.98 -19.37
N THR A 631 14.44 11.68 -20.11
CA THR A 631 14.68 10.36 -20.70
C THR A 631 16.05 9.84 -20.29
N LEU A 632 16.09 8.59 -19.86
CA LEU A 632 17.32 7.82 -19.67
C LEU A 632 17.42 6.77 -20.78
N THR A 633 18.61 6.63 -21.36
CA THR A 633 18.87 5.60 -22.37
C THR A 633 19.51 4.37 -21.72
N VAL A 634 18.85 3.22 -21.78
CA VAL A 634 19.47 1.94 -21.39
C VAL A 634 20.21 1.37 -22.60
N ARG A 635 21.47 0.97 -22.40
CA ARG A 635 22.35 0.41 -23.43
C ARG A 635 22.75 -1.03 -23.14
#